data_AF-A0A955KM25-F1
#
_entry.id   AF-A0A955KM25-F1
#
_cell.length_a   1.000
_cell.length_b   1.000
_cell.length_c   1.000
_cell.angle_alpha   90.00
_cell.angle_beta   90.00
_cell.angle_gamma   90.00
#
_symmetry.space_group_name_H-M   'P 1'
#
loop_
_entity.id
_entity.type
_entity.pdbx_description
1 polymer ?
#
loop_
_entity_poly.entity_id
_entity_poly.type
_entity_poly.pdbx_seq_one_letter_code
_entity_poly.pdbx_strand_id
1 'polypeptide(L)'
;MVNRFPFIWAILNGGLPLSNLAHTYKVLITAAGGNAALTCLRALRSQAELEVLLVAADADPYAVGFFFADEFHRIPFANELNYIEQLLTICKEFDI
;
A
#
# COMPACT_ATOMS: atom_id res chain seq x y z
N MET A 1 -18.67 -6.47 19.20
CA MET A 1 -18.81 -5.04 19.54
C MET A 1 -17.45 -4.56 19.99
N VAL A 2 -16.59 -4.18 19.04
CA VAL A 2 -15.21 -3.73 19.31
C VAL A 2 -15.14 -2.25 18.98
N ASN A 3 -14.62 -1.49 19.93
CA ASN A 3 -14.67 -0.03 20.04
C ASN A 3 -14.38 0.68 18.71
N ARG A 4 -15.43 1.31 18.16
CA ARG A 4 -15.26 2.51 17.35
C ARG A 4 -14.74 3.62 18.28
N PHE A 5 -13.91 4.50 17.73
CA PHE A 5 -13.53 5.83 18.26
C PHE A 5 -12.26 5.97 19.12
N PRO A 6 -11.06 5.72 18.57
CA PRO A 6 -9.87 6.45 19.01
C PRO A 6 -10.02 7.97 18.74
N PHE A 7 -10.75 8.34 17.68
CA PHE A 7 -10.86 9.71 17.18
C PHE A 7 -11.66 10.66 18.10
N ILE A 8 -12.79 10.21 18.68
CA ILE A 8 -13.61 11.08 19.54
C ILE A 8 -12.93 11.31 20.90
N TRP A 9 -12.20 10.31 21.41
CA TRP A 9 -11.48 10.42 22.69
C TRP A 9 -10.34 11.46 22.63
N ALA A 10 -9.65 11.55 21.49
CA ALA A 10 -8.58 12.53 21.25
C ALA A 10 -9.09 13.99 21.14
N ILE A 11 -10.29 14.20 20.59
CA ILE A 11 -10.90 15.54 20.47
C ILE A 11 -11.35 16.07 21.84
N LEU A 12 -11.86 15.19 22.72
CA LEU A 12 -12.42 15.60 24.01
C LEU A 12 -11.37 15.86 25.11
N ASN A 13 -10.11 15.41 24.94
CA ASN A 13 -9.06 15.49 25.99
C ASN A 13 -7.84 16.33 25.63
N GLY A 14 -7.96 17.30 24.71
CA GLY A 14 -6.90 18.29 24.49
C GLY A 14 -5.97 18.02 23.30
N GLY A 15 -6.44 17.30 22.29
CA GLY A 15 -5.85 17.27 20.95
C GLY A 15 -4.65 16.32 20.82
N LEU A 16 -4.68 15.49 19.78
CA LEU A 16 -3.43 14.91 19.27
C LEU A 16 -2.53 16.07 18.84
N PRO A 17 -1.23 16.06 19.18
CA PRO A 17 -0.30 17.08 18.72
C PRO A 17 -0.38 17.18 17.18
N LEU A 18 -0.42 18.39 16.64
CA LEU A 18 -0.52 18.65 15.18
C LEU A 18 0.65 18.03 14.39
N SER A 19 1.71 17.55 15.06
CA SER A 19 2.75 16.73 14.44
C SER A 19 2.26 15.33 14.02
N ASN A 20 1.02 14.97 14.38
CA ASN A 20 0.37 13.72 14.02
C ASN A 20 -0.68 13.91 12.90
N LEU A 21 -0.53 14.95 12.07
CA LEU A 21 -1.19 15.00 10.76
C LEU A 21 -0.80 13.70 10.04
N ALA A 22 -1.78 12.82 9.82
CA ALA A 22 -1.55 11.47 9.33
C ALA A 22 -0.69 11.51 8.06
N HIS A 23 0.57 11.08 8.19
CA HIS A 23 1.42 10.87 7.04
C HIS A 23 0.95 9.58 6.38
N THR A 24 0.29 9.70 5.23
CA THR A 24 -0.04 8.54 4.39
C THR A 24 1.26 7.99 3.80
N TYR A 25 1.64 6.79 4.20
CA TYR A 25 2.76 6.07 3.59
C TYR A 25 2.30 5.52 2.24
N LYS A 26 3.17 5.61 1.23
CA LYS A 26 2.91 5.03 -0.10
C LYS A 26 3.88 3.88 -0.32
N VAL A 27 3.36 2.71 -0.66
CA VAL A 27 4.17 1.49 -0.78
C VAL A 27 3.84 0.81 -2.10
N LEU A 28 4.86 0.59 -2.92
CA LEU A 28 4.78 -0.26 -4.10
C LEU A 28 5.21 -1.68 -3.72
N ILE A 29 4.33 -2.65 -3.93
CA ILE A 29 4.62 -4.08 -3.75
C ILE A 29 4.62 -4.75 -5.12
N THR A 30 5.80 -5.22 -5.55
CA THR A 30 5.97 -5.97 -6.80
C THR A 30 5.78 -7.47 -6.60
N ALA A 31 5.67 -8.23 -7.70
CA ALA A 31 5.38 -9.65 -7.69
C ALA A 31 4.12 -9.99 -6.85
N ALA A 32 3.07 -9.19 -6.98
CA ALA A 32 1.84 -9.25 -6.19
C ALA A 32 1.08 -10.60 -6.27
N GLY A 33 1.37 -11.45 -7.25
CA GLY A 33 0.85 -12.82 -7.35
C GLY A 33 1.59 -13.81 -6.46
N GLY A 34 2.81 -13.47 -6.00
CA GLY A 34 3.64 -14.32 -5.16
C GLY A 34 3.21 -14.31 -3.69
N ASN A 35 3.42 -15.44 -3.00
CA ASN A 35 3.02 -15.63 -1.60
C ASN A 35 3.62 -14.57 -0.65
N ALA A 36 4.87 -14.17 -0.87
CA ALA A 36 5.53 -13.16 -0.05
C ALA A 36 4.85 -11.79 -0.17
N ALA A 37 4.64 -11.33 -1.42
CA ALA A 37 3.97 -10.07 -1.69
C ALA A 37 2.52 -10.06 -1.17
N LEU A 38 1.77 -11.15 -1.38
CA LEU A 38 0.41 -11.31 -0.87
C LEU A 38 0.38 -11.23 0.67
N THR A 39 1.36 -11.83 1.35
CA THR A 39 1.44 -11.78 2.82
C THR A 39 1.68 -10.34 3.30
N CYS A 40 2.59 -9.61 2.65
CA CYS A 40 2.84 -8.20 2.95
C CYS A 40 1.60 -7.32 2.71
N LEU A 41 0.95 -7.46 1.55
CA LEU A 41 -0.28 -6.74 1.21
C LEU A 41 -1.38 -6.96 2.24
N ARG A 42 -1.61 -8.23 2.62
CA ARG A 42 -2.61 -8.57 3.65
C ARG A 42 -2.27 -8.00 5.01
N ALA A 43 -1.00 -8.08 5.43
CA ALA A 43 -0.56 -7.54 6.71
C ALA A 43 -0.79 -6.02 6.76
N LEU A 44 -0.33 -5.28 5.74
CA LEU A 44 -0.47 -3.83 5.63
C LEU A 44 -1.93 -3.36 5.53
N ARG A 45 -2.82 -4.18 4.96
CA ARG A 45 -4.26 -3.91 4.96
C ARG A 45 -4.97 -4.22 6.27
N SER A 46 -4.48 -5.20 7.01
CA SER A 46 -5.12 -5.63 8.26
C SER A 46 -4.76 -4.79 9.48
N GLN A 47 -3.64 -4.08 9.42
CA GLN A 47 -3.19 -3.18 10.48
C GLN A 47 -3.97 -1.85 10.47
N ALA A 48 -3.99 -1.14 11.60
CA ALA A 48 -4.69 0.14 11.77
C ALA A 48 -3.81 1.26 12.37
N GLU A 49 -2.51 1.03 12.46
CA GLU A 49 -1.52 1.95 13.04
C GLU A 49 -1.02 2.97 12.01
N LEU A 50 -0.85 2.52 10.76
CA LEU A 50 -0.35 3.31 9.65
C LEU A 50 -1.46 3.54 8.63
N GLU A 51 -1.62 4.78 8.20
CA GLU A 51 -2.36 5.08 6.98
C GLU A 51 -1.45 4.77 5.79
N VAL A 52 -1.85 3.81 4.95
CA VAL A 52 -1.03 3.33 3.84
C VAL A 52 -1.84 3.29 2.55
N LEU A 53 -1.32 3.93 1.51
CA LEU A 53 -1.73 3.74 0.12
C LEU A 53 -0.88 2.62 -0.48
N LEU A 54 -1.52 1.53 -0.89
CA LEU A 54 -0.87 0.36 -1.44
C LEU A 54 -1.00 0.33 -2.96
N VAL A 55 0.14 0.35 -3.65
CA VAL A 55 0.22 0.10 -5.10
C VAL A 55 0.77 -1.31 -5.30
N ALA A 56 0.11 -2.14 -6.11
CA ALA A 56 0.59 -3.48 -6.44
C ALA A 56 1.05 -3.56 -7.90
N ALA A 57 2.09 -4.35 -8.17
CA ALA A 57 2.53 -4.60 -9.53
C ALA A 57 2.88 -6.07 -9.75
N ASP A 58 2.45 -6.64 -10.88
CA ASP A 58 2.78 -8.01 -11.28
C ASP A 58 2.73 -8.15 -12.81
N ALA A 59 3.39 -9.17 -13.36
CA ALA A 59 3.30 -9.50 -14.78
C ALA A 59 2.02 -10.28 -15.13
N ASP A 60 1.51 -11.08 -14.18
CA ASP A 60 0.26 -11.82 -14.30
C ASP A 60 -0.94 -10.88 -14.14
N PRO A 61 -1.83 -10.74 -15.15
CA PRO A 61 -3.04 -9.93 -15.03
C PRO A 61 -4.03 -10.45 -13.97
N TYR A 62 -3.86 -11.68 -13.48
CA TYR A 62 -4.72 -12.31 -12.48
C TYR A 62 -4.05 -12.42 -11.10
N ALA A 63 -2.97 -11.68 -10.85
CA ALA A 63 -2.29 -11.67 -9.57
C ALA A 63 -3.25 -11.36 -8.41
N VAL A 64 -3.42 -12.32 -7.49
CA VAL A 64 -4.36 -12.22 -6.36
C VAL A 64 -4.08 -11.03 -5.45
N GLY A 65 -2.82 -10.56 -5.38
CA GLY A 65 -2.46 -9.38 -4.60
C GLY A 65 -3.14 -8.09 -5.06
N PHE A 66 -3.61 -8.00 -6.31
CA PHE A 66 -4.32 -6.82 -6.81
C PHE A 66 -5.61 -6.53 -6.03
N PHE A 67 -6.29 -7.56 -5.50
CA PHE A 67 -7.49 -7.37 -4.66
C PHE A 67 -7.21 -6.74 -3.29
N PHE A 68 -5.93 -6.63 -2.90
CA PHE A 68 -5.51 -6.06 -1.62
C PHE A 68 -4.85 -4.68 -1.79
N ALA A 69 -4.73 -4.15 -3.01
CA ALA A 69 -4.13 -2.85 -3.28
C ALA A 69 -5.18 -1.77 -3.54
N ASP A 70 -4.80 -0.49 -3.44
CA ASP A 70 -5.63 0.65 -3.83
C ASP A 70 -5.54 0.84 -5.34
N GLU A 71 -4.32 0.70 -5.86
CA GLU A 71 -4.00 0.79 -7.29
C GLU A 71 -3.18 -0.42 -7.71
N PHE A 72 -3.30 -0.82 -8.99
CA PHE A 72 -2.51 -1.93 -9.52
C PHE A 72 -2.03 -1.71 -10.95
N HIS A 73 -0.84 -2.23 -11.25
CA HIS A 73 -0.22 -2.12 -12.56
C HIS A 73 0.24 -3.48 -13.06
N ARG A 74 -0.09 -3.78 -14.31
CA ARG A 74 0.57 -4.86 -15.03
C ARG A 74 1.94 -4.37 -15.53
N ILE A 75 2.98 -5.12 -15.22
CA ILE A 75 4.36 -4.80 -15.59
C ILE A 75 4.99 -5.93 -16.42
N PRO A 76 6.13 -5.71 -17.09
CA PRO A 76 6.88 -6.78 -17.76
C PRO A 76 7.40 -7.84 -16.78
N PHE A 77 7.85 -8.97 -17.29
CA PHE A 77 8.61 -9.92 -16.48
C PHE A 77 9.95 -9.32 -16.03
N ALA A 78 10.45 -9.76 -14.87
CA ALA A 78 11.67 -9.21 -14.25
C ALA A 78 12.96 -9.36 -15.09
N ASN A 79 12.94 -10.27 -16.08
CA ASN A 79 14.05 -10.48 -17.00
C ASN A 79 13.95 -9.66 -18.29
N GLU A 80 12.89 -8.87 -18.47
CA GLU A 80 12.74 -7.96 -19.62
C GLU A 80 13.43 -6.62 -19.37
N LEU A 81 14.00 -6.03 -20.42
CA LEU A 81 14.83 -4.82 -20.32
C LEU A 81 14.08 -3.60 -19.77
N ASN A 82 12.77 -3.50 -20.02
CA ASN A 82 11.93 -2.40 -19.60
C ASN A 82 11.32 -2.58 -18.19
N TYR A 83 11.61 -3.68 -17.48
CA TYR A 83 11.08 -3.94 -16.14
C TYR A 83 11.38 -2.81 -15.15
N ILE A 84 12.66 -2.41 -15.07
CA ILE A 84 13.11 -1.37 -14.13
C ILE A 84 12.52 0.00 -14.48
N GLU A 85 12.47 0.34 -15.77
CA GLU A 85 11.89 1.60 -16.24
C GLU A 85 10.40 1.69 -15.90
N GLN A 86 9.66 0.58 -16.05
CA GLN A 86 8.25 0.54 -15.72
C GLN A 86 8.02 0.74 -14.21
N LEU A 87 8.83 0.10 -13.35
CA LEU A 87 8.75 0.31 -11.90
C LEU A 87 9.06 1.77 -11.51
N LEU A 88 10.11 2.36 -12.08
CA LEU A 88 10.47 3.75 -11.83
C LEU A 88 9.38 4.72 -12.30
N THR A 89 8.67 4.38 -13.38
CA THR A 89 7.52 5.16 -13.86
C THR A 89 6.40 5.16 -12.83
N ILE A 90 6.05 3.99 -12.27
CA ILE A 90 5.04 3.86 -11.21
C ILE A 90 5.49 4.61 -9.95
N CYS A 91 6.75 4.45 -9.52
CA CYS A 91 7.27 5.18 -8.37
C CYS A 91 7.14 6.71 -8.54
N LYS A 92 7.45 7.24 -9.72
CA LYS A 92 7.29 8.67 -10.01
C LYS A 92 5.82 9.12 -10.05
N GLU A 93 4.95 8.31 -10.65
CA GLU A 93 3.52 8.59 -10.75
C GLU A 93 2.87 8.69 -9.36
N PHE A 94 3.25 7.81 -8.45
CA PHE A 94 2.72 7.74 -7.09
C PHE A 94 3.54 8.51 -6.06
N ASP A 95 4.73 9.01 -6.41
CA ASP A 95 5.65 9.68 -5.47
C ASP A 95 6.06 8.72 -4.32
N ILE A 96 6.68 7.59 -4.72
CA ILE A 96 7.24 6.49 -3.89
C ILE A 96 8.77 6.49 -3.97
#